data_AF-A0A378LAY9-F1
#
_entry.id   AF-A0A378LAY9-F1
#
_cell.length_a   1.000
_cell.length_b   1.000
_cell.length_c   1.000
_cell.angle_alpha   90.00
_cell.angle_beta   90.00
_cell.angle_gamma   90.00
#
_symmetry.space_group_name_H-M   'P 1'
#
loop_
_entity.id
_entity.type
_entity.pdbx_description
1 polymer ?
#
loop_
_entity_poly.entity_id
_entity_poly.type
_entity_poly.pdbx_seq_one_letter_code
_entity_poly.pdbx_strand_id
1 'polypeptide(L)'
;MHQIFARWNSSGNMPLSRYAPYAAYVATVELFFYILIASNLESGERNSHLMDMAYLNYLPFCDFFVSQDKLHERCAPLFLKDNQLFVRGTELKEGLKQIDQYFDNFAPEEKEKGIISFAKTPPKEDSFLISKIWDRYFSDWRTQKPINEINPKILEEIQSMINAEPIPREKVDFDPQNPDTLTIHRLVRKKRGKWYQLPKDFNPENNS
;
A
#
# COMPACT_ATOMS: atom_id res chain seq x y z
N MET A 1 25.52 0.85 -20.52
CA MET A 1 25.50 -0.60 -20.82
C MET A 1 26.81 -1.30 -20.44
N HIS A 2 27.99 -0.82 -20.87
CA HIS A 2 29.30 -1.46 -20.59
C HIS A 2 29.62 -1.73 -19.11
N GLN A 3 29.20 -0.85 -18.20
CA GLN A 3 29.52 -0.98 -16.78
C GLN A 3 28.82 -2.16 -16.10
N ILE A 4 27.61 -2.54 -16.54
CA ILE A 4 26.85 -3.65 -15.95
C ILE A 4 27.47 -4.99 -16.36
N PHE A 5 27.86 -5.13 -17.63
CA PHE A 5 28.54 -6.31 -18.14
C PHE A 5 29.92 -6.50 -17.51
N ALA A 6 30.70 -5.42 -17.36
CA ALA A 6 31.98 -5.49 -16.65
C ALA A 6 31.81 -5.97 -15.20
N ARG A 7 30.81 -5.44 -14.48
CA ARG A 7 30.50 -5.87 -13.10
C ARG A 7 30.04 -7.32 -13.02
N TRP A 8 29.24 -7.77 -13.98
CA TRP A 8 28.78 -9.17 -14.05
C TRP A 8 29.94 -10.12 -14.32
N ASN A 9 30.82 -9.78 -15.27
CA ASN A 9 32.04 -10.54 -15.55
C ASN A 9 32.93 -10.63 -14.31
N SER A 10 33.15 -9.50 -13.62
CA SER A 10 33.93 -9.48 -12.37
C SER A 10 33.28 -10.24 -11.21
N SER A 11 31.97 -10.50 -11.27
CA SER A 11 31.26 -11.36 -10.31
C SER A 11 31.35 -12.86 -10.62
N GLY A 12 32.13 -13.23 -11.64
CA GLY A 12 32.32 -14.63 -12.05
C GLY A 12 31.21 -15.17 -12.94
N ASN A 13 30.51 -14.30 -13.70
CA ASN A 13 29.43 -14.69 -14.62
C ASN A 13 28.30 -15.48 -13.93
N MET A 14 27.96 -15.06 -12.72
CA MET A 14 26.92 -15.70 -11.91
C MET A 14 25.56 -15.71 -12.63
N PRO A 15 24.70 -16.74 -12.43
CA PRO A 15 23.37 -16.78 -13.04
C PRO A 15 22.58 -15.49 -12.79
N LEU A 16 21.81 -15.03 -13.79
CA LEU A 16 21.07 -13.76 -13.71
C LEU A 16 20.09 -13.74 -12.53
N SER A 17 19.51 -14.89 -12.18
CA SER A 17 18.63 -15.07 -11.02
C SER A 17 19.30 -14.72 -9.68
N ARG A 18 20.63 -14.78 -9.60
CA ARG A 18 21.41 -14.43 -8.41
C ARG A 18 22.10 -13.08 -8.53
N TYR A 19 22.60 -12.72 -9.72
CA TYR A 19 23.27 -11.43 -9.95
C TYR A 19 22.29 -10.25 -10.06
N ALA A 20 21.18 -10.44 -10.78
CA ALA A 20 20.13 -9.44 -10.97
C ALA A 20 18.74 -10.09 -10.90
N PRO A 21 18.27 -10.49 -9.69
CA PRO A 21 17.07 -11.31 -9.52
C PRO A 21 15.81 -10.70 -10.15
N TYR A 22 15.65 -9.37 -10.06
CA TYR A 22 14.52 -8.69 -10.68
C TYR A 22 14.59 -8.70 -12.22
N ALA A 23 15.78 -8.52 -12.80
CA ALA A 23 15.95 -8.62 -14.25
C ALA A 23 15.65 -10.04 -14.76
N ALA A 24 16.08 -11.06 -14.00
CA ALA A 24 15.72 -12.44 -14.29
C ALA A 24 14.20 -12.68 -14.19
N TYR A 25 13.53 -12.08 -13.21
CA TYR A 25 12.07 -12.15 -13.07
C TYR A 25 11.37 -11.53 -14.29
N VAL A 26 11.72 -10.31 -14.68
CA VAL A 26 11.15 -9.63 -15.85
C VAL A 26 11.35 -10.45 -17.12
N ALA A 27 12.57 -10.97 -17.34
CA ALA A 27 12.86 -11.84 -18.48
C ALA A 27 12.04 -13.14 -18.46
N THR A 28 11.73 -13.68 -17.29
CA THR A 28 10.89 -14.88 -17.14
C THR A 28 9.45 -14.58 -17.51
N VAL A 29 8.88 -13.46 -17.04
CA VAL A 29 7.53 -13.00 -17.40
C VAL A 29 7.41 -12.79 -18.92
N GLU A 30 8.41 -12.15 -19.53
CA GLU A 30 8.44 -11.88 -20.96
C GLU A 30 8.57 -13.17 -21.79
N LEU A 31 9.46 -14.09 -21.40
CA LEU A 31 9.60 -15.39 -22.05
C LEU A 31 8.30 -16.21 -21.95
N PHE A 32 7.68 -16.24 -20.77
CA PHE A 32 6.40 -16.90 -20.57
C PHE A 32 5.32 -16.33 -21.50
N PHE A 33 5.27 -15.01 -21.67
CA PHE A 33 4.33 -14.37 -22.58
C PHE A 33 4.54 -14.79 -24.05
N TYR A 34 5.80 -14.86 -24.50
CA TYR A 34 6.09 -15.34 -25.86
C TYR A 34 5.67 -16.80 -26.06
N ILE A 35 5.85 -17.66 -25.07
CA ILE A 35 5.38 -19.06 -25.09
C ILE A 35 3.86 -19.11 -25.13
N LEU A 36 3.17 -18.29 -24.34
CA LEU A 36 1.71 -18.23 -24.29
C LEU A 36 1.11 -17.85 -25.65
N ILE A 37 1.67 -16.84 -26.32
CA ILE A 37 1.26 -16.46 -27.68
C ILE A 37 1.54 -17.60 -28.67
N ALA A 38 2.73 -18.19 -28.62
CA ALA A 38 3.11 -19.26 -29.55
C ALA A 38 2.24 -20.52 -29.41
N SER A 39 1.66 -20.73 -28.22
CA SER A 39 0.81 -21.89 -27.92
C SER A 39 -0.63 -21.75 -28.43
N ASN A 40 -1.01 -20.61 -29.06
CA ASN A 40 -2.40 -20.28 -29.45
C ASN A 40 -3.42 -20.39 -28.29
N LEU A 41 -2.95 -20.35 -27.05
CA LEU A 41 -3.81 -20.40 -25.86
C LEU A 41 -4.58 -19.08 -25.65
N GLU A 42 -4.11 -17.99 -26.26
CA GLU A 42 -4.78 -16.69 -26.30
C GLU A 42 -4.95 -16.21 -27.74
N SER A 43 -6.18 -15.97 -28.17
CA SER A 43 -6.50 -15.34 -29.46
C SER A 43 -6.71 -13.84 -29.25
N GLY A 44 -5.69 -13.02 -29.43
CA GLY A 44 -5.79 -11.56 -29.29
C GLY A 44 -4.62 -10.79 -29.89
N GLU A 45 -4.75 -9.46 -29.99
CA GLU A 45 -3.71 -8.59 -30.54
C GLU A 45 -2.48 -8.56 -29.61
N ARG A 46 -1.34 -9.01 -30.14
CA ARG A 46 -0.05 -9.17 -29.43
C ARG A 46 0.39 -7.94 -28.61
N ASN A 47 0.06 -6.73 -29.07
CA ASN A 47 0.50 -5.49 -28.41
C ASN A 47 -0.27 -5.14 -27.13
N SER A 48 -1.59 -5.42 -27.06
CA SER A 48 -2.37 -5.18 -25.84
C SER A 48 -1.89 -6.09 -24.73
N HIS A 49 -1.77 -7.39 -25.04
CA HIS A 49 -1.39 -8.39 -24.04
C HIS A 49 0.05 -8.21 -23.52
N LEU A 50 0.96 -7.60 -24.30
CA LEU A 50 2.31 -7.27 -23.82
C LEU A 50 2.25 -6.19 -22.73
N MET A 51 1.41 -5.17 -22.93
CA MET A 51 1.21 -4.11 -21.95
C MET A 51 0.52 -4.65 -20.69
N ASP A 52 -0.44 -5.55 -20.86
CA ASP A 52 -1.11 -6.22 -19.73
C ASP A 52 -0.10 -7.07 -18.95
N MET A 53 0.67 -7.92 -19.61
CA MET A 53 1.68 -8.76 -18.95
C MET A 53 2.80 -7.97 -18.26
N ALA A 54 3.14 -6.77 -18.75
CA ALA A 54 4.09 -5.90 -18.07
C ALA A 54 3.63 -5.52 -16.66
N TYR A 55 2.34 -5.61 -16.35
CA TYR A 55 1.81 -5.38 -15.00
C TYR A 55 2.26 -6.45 -14.00
N LEU A 56 2.56 -7.68 -14.45
CA LEU A 56 3.13 -8.72 -13.59
C LEU A 56 4.56 -8.37 -13.12
N ASN A 57 5.24 -7.39 -13.74
CA ASN A 57 6.53 -6.90 -13.28
C ASN A 57 6.45 -6.21 -11.91
N TYR A 58 5.26 -5.79 -11.47
CA TYR A 58 5.08 -5.25 -10.12
C TYR A 58 4.95 -6.34 -9.04
N LEU A 59 4.63 -7.58 -9.42
CA LEU A 59 4.34 -8.66 -8.48
C LEU A 59 5.45 -8.88 -7.43
N PRO A 60 6.76 -8.84 -7.74
CA PRO A 60 7.81 -9.07 -6.75
C PRO A 60 7.81 -8.08 -5.58
N PHE A 61 7.15 -6.93 -5.73
CA PHE A 61 7.12 -5.83 -4.78
C PHE A 61 5.77 -5.69 -4.05
N CYS A 62 4.80 -6.53 -4.36
CA CYS A 62 3.47 -6.48 -3.77
C CYS A 62 3.29 -7.59 -2.74
N ASP A 63 2.67 -7.29 -1.60
CA ASP A 63 2.21 -8.31 -0.66
C ASP A 63 1.00 -9.06 -1.25
N PHE A 64 0.05 -8.34 -1.84
CA PHE A 64 -1.07 -8.91 -2.57
C PHE A 64 -1.28 -8.16 -3.89
N PHE A 65 -1.70 -8.88 -4.91
CA PHE A 65 -1.89 -8.40 -6.26
C PHE A 65 -3.36 -8.42 -6.61
N VAL A 66 -3.88 -7.28 -7.05
CA VAL A 66 -5.29 -7.10 -7.34
C VAL A 66 -5.46 -6.86 -8.83
N SER A 67 -6.30 -7.67 -9.48
CA SER A 67 -6.66 -7.42 -10.87
C SER A 67 -8.09 -7.84 -11.18
N GLN A 68 -8.71 -7.19 -12.17
CA GLN A 68 -9.97 -7.62 -12.79
C GLN A 68 -9.74 -8.28 -14.16
N ASP A 69 -8.49 -8.36 -14.60
CA ASP A 69 -8.14 -8.91 -15.89
C ASP A 69 -8.08 -10.45 -15.85
N LYS A 70 -8.67 -11.08 -16.87
CA LYS A 70 -8.74 -12.56 -16.97
C LYS A 70 -7.38 -13.20 -17.28
N LEU A 71 -6.51 -12.51 -18.01
CA LEU A 71 -5.14 -12.95 -18.26
C LEU A 71 -4.36 -12.93 -16.95
N HIS A 72 -4.44 -11.84 -16.18
CA HIS A 72 -3.79 -11.77 -14.87
C HIS A 72 -4.28 -12.83 -13.90
N GLU A 73 -5.58 -13.07 -13.86
CA GLU A 73 -6.17 -14.12 -13.05
C GLU A 73 -5.59 -15.52 -13.32
N ARG A 74 -5.29 -15.82 -14.59
CA ARG A 74 -4.73 -17.11 -14.99
C ARG A 74 -3.21 -17.15 -14.81
N CYS A 75 -2.54 -16.04 -15.07
CA CYS A 75 -1.08 -15.98 -15.13
C CYS A 75 -0.44 -15.59 -13.79
N ALA A 76 -0.96 -14.59 -13.09
CA ALA A 76 -0.37 -14.09 -11.84
C ALA A 76 -0.13 -15.19 -10.80
N PRO A 77 -1.06 -16.15 -10.56
CA PRO A 77 -0.83 -17.24 -9.61
C PRO A 77 0.40 -18.10 -9.89
N LEU A 78 0.85 -18.18 -11.15
CA LEU A 78 2.06 -18.93 -11.54
C LEU A 78 3.36 -18.24 -11.10
N PHE A 79 3.30 -16.94 -10.79
CA PHE A 79 4.44 -16.12 -10.41
C PHE A 79 4.40 -15.68 -8.93
N LEU A 80 3.33 -16.02 -8.21
CA LEU A 80 3.21 -15.68 -6.79
C LEU A 80 4.22 -16.45 -5.94
N LYS A 81 4.77 -15.77 -4.95
CA LYS A 81 5.46 -16.40 -3.82
C LYS A 81 4.44 -16.87 -2.78
N ASP A 82 4.84 -17.78 -1.89
CA ASP A 82 3.98 -18.35 -0.85
C ASP A 82 3.38 -17.29 0.10
N ASN A 83 4.08 -16.17 0.31
CA ASN A 83 3.62 -15.07 1.14
C ASN A 83 2.74 -14.07 0.39
N GLN A 84 2.52 -14.26 -0.91
CA GLN A 84 1.73 -13.36 -1.74
C GLN A 84 0.32 -13.89 -1.99
N LEU A 85 -0.61 -12.96 -2.27
CA LEU A 85 -2.01 -13.28 -2.54
C LEU A 85 -2.48 -12.62 -3.84
N PHE A 86 -3.15 -13.38 -4.71
CA PHE A 86 -3.96 -12.78 -5.77
C PHE A 86 -5.38 -12.53 -5.27
N VAL A 87 -5.92 -11.35 -5.51
CA VAL A 87 -7.31 -11.00 -5.17
C VAL A 87 -8.00 -10.47 -6.42
N ARG A 88 -9.16 -11.06 -6.77
CA ARG A 88 -9.98 -10.51 -7.86
C ARG A 88 -10.48 -9.13 -7.46
N GLY A 89 -10.35 -8.16 -8.36
CA GLY A 89 -10.80 -6.80 -8.06
C GLY A 89 -12.31 -6.68 -7.86
N THR A 90 -13.12 -7.64 -8.32
CA THR A 90 -14.56 -7.73 -8.02
C THR A 90 -14.79 -8.15 -6.57
N GLU A 91 -14.10 -9.19 -6.10
CA GLU A 91 -14.15 -9.66 -4.72
C GLU A 91 -13.68 -8.58 -3.75
N LEU A 92 -12.59 -7.88 -4.07
CA LEU A 92 -12.11 -6.78 -3.25
C LEU A 92 -13.15 -5.65 -3.14
N LYS A 93 -13.77 -5.26 -4.26
CA LYS A 93 -14.83 -4.25 -4.28
C LYS A 93 -16.04 -4.67 -3.43
N GLU A 94 -16.43 -5.94 -3.51
CA GLU A 94 -17.52 -6.48 -2.71
C GLU A 94 -17.18 -6.50 -1.22
N GLY A 95 -15.97 -6.96 -0.85
CA GLY A 95 -15.49 -6.94 0.53
C GLY A 95 -15.44 -5.53 1.13
N LEU A 96 -15.00 -4.53 0.35
CA LEU A 96 -15.03 -3.13 0.77
C LEU A 96 -16.46 -2.61 0.94
N LYS A 97 -17.39 -3.01 0.08
CA LYS A 97 -18.81 -2.65 0.19
C LYS A 97 -19.45 -3.26 1.45
N GLN A 98 -19.12 -4.50 1.79
CA GLN A 98 -19.59 -5.16 3.01
C GLN A 98 -19.11 -4.40 4.26
N ILE A 99 -17.86 -3.94 4.27
CA ILE A 99 -17.33 -3.10 5.37
C ILE A 99 -18.03 -1.75 5.43
N ASP A 100 -18.23 -1.08 4.30
CA ASP A 100 -18.95 0.19 4.28
C ASP A 100 -20.38 0.03 4.84
N GLN A 101 -21.08 -1.03 4.47
CA GLN A 101 -22.41 -1.36 5.01
C GLN A 101 -22.38 -1.68 6.50
N TYR A 102 -21.37 -2.43 6.96
CA TYR A 102 -21.19 -2.76 8.37
C TYR A 102 -21.11 -1.50 9.24
N PHE A 103 -20.20 -0.58 8.88
CA PHE A 103 -20.06 0.68 9.61
C PHE A 103 -21.26 1.62 9.40
N ASP A 104 -21.98 1.50 8.28
CA ASP A 104 -23.18 2.32 8.04
C ASP A 104 -24.36 1.93 8.94
N ASN A 105 -24.29 0.79 9.63
CA ASN A 105 -25.28 0.43 10.64
C ASN A 105 -25.00 1.06 12.02
N PHE A 106 -23.88 1.76 12.20
CA PHE A 106 -23.57 2.39 13.49
C PHE A 106 -24.50 3.56 13.78
N ALA A 107 -24.71 3.86 15.08
CA ALA A 107 -25.49 5.00 15.50
C ALA A 107 -24.92 6.31 14.93
N PRO A 108 -25.76 7.31 14.59
CA PRO A 108 -25.29 8.60 14.08
C PRO A 108 -24.23 9.25 14.98
N GLU A 109 -24.40 9.14 16.30
CA GLU A 109 -23.49 9.66 17.32
C GLU A 109 -22.07 9.08 17.19
N GLU A 110 -21.93 7.77 16.94
CA GLU A 110 -20.64 7.14 16.72
C GLU A 110 -20.01 7.58 15.38
N LYS A 111 -20.83 7.77 14.35
CA LYS A 111 -20.36 8.24 13.04
C LYS A 111 -19.86 9.70 13.09
N GLU A 112 -20.45 10.52 13.95
CA GLU A 112 -20.06 11.93 14.15
C GLU A 112 -18.73 12.08 14.89
N LYS A 113 -18.26 11.05 15.63
CA LYS A 113 -16.89 10.98 16.18
C LYS A 113 -15.81 10.84 15.08
N GLY A 114 -16.21 10.52 13.86
CA GLY A 114 -15.34 10.41 12.68
C GLY A 114 -14.69 9.03 12.50
N ILE A 115 -14.39 8.66 11.25
CA ILE A 115 -13.89 7.33 10.84
C ILE A 115 -12.64 6.91 11.64
N ILE A 116 -11.75 7.87 11.94
CA ILE A 116 -10.51 7.58 12.65
C ILE A 116 -10.79 7.03 14.06
N SER A 117 -11.95 7.29 14.65
CA SER A 117 -12.30 6.76 15.98
C SER A 117 -12.73 5.29 15.94
N PHE A 118 -13.65 4.94 15.03
CA PHE A 118 -14.34 3.64 15.05
C PHE A 118 -13.87 2.64 13.96
N ALA A 119 -13.20 3.11 12.90
CA ALA A 119 -12.81 2.29 11.74
C ALA A 119 -11.30 2.35 11.45
N LYS A 120 -10.47 2.33 12.51
CA LYS A 120 -9.00 2.19 12.40
C LYS A 120 -8.58 0.82 11.84
N THR A 121 -9.37 -0.20 12.14
CA THR A 121 -9.15 -1.59 11.72
C THR A 121 -10.42 -2.11 11.05
N PRO A 122 -10.32 -3.13 10.18
CA PRO A 122 -11.51 -3.79 9.66
C PRO A 122 -12.30 -4.46 10.81
N PRO A 123 -13.58 -4.81 10.58
CA PRO A 123 -14.37 -5.54 11.57
C PRO A 123 -13.67 -6.82 12.01
N LYS A 124 -13.68 -7.12 13.32
CA LYS A 124 -12.99 -8.31 13.88
C LYS A 124 -13.69 -9.64 13.56
N GLU A 125 -14.86 -9.58 12.95
CA GLU A 125 -15.63 -10.75 12.52
C GLU A 125 -14.91 -11.44 11.34
N ASP A 126 -14.79 -12.77 11.40
CA ASP A 126 -14.06 -13.59 10.42
C ASP A 126 -14.73 -13.69 9.03
N SER A 127 -15.92 -13.11 8.88
CA SER A 127 -16.73 -13.19 7.66
C SER A 127 -16.21 -12.32 6.53
N PHE A 128 -15.49 -11.23 6.84
CA PHE A 128 -15.09 -10.23 5.84
C PHE A 128 -13.78 -10.60 5.14
N LEU A 129 -13.76 -10.44 3.81
CA LEU A 129 -12.56 -10.64 2.98
C LEU A 129 -11.37 -9.80 3.46
N ILE A 130 -11.62 -8.52 3.79
CA ILE A 130 -10.57 -7.59 4.21
C ILE A 130 -9.96 -8.02 5.56
N SER A 131 -10.77 -8.54 6.49
CA SER A 131 -10.28 -9.06 7.77
C SER A 131 -9.34 -10.26 7.55
N LYS A 132 -9.68 -11.17 6.63
CA LYS A 132 -8.80 -12.29 6.25
C LYS A 132 -7.49 -11.84 5.59
N ILE A 133 -7.55 -10.81 4.75
CA ILE A 133 -6.33 -10.20 4.17
C ILE A 133 -5.48 -9.63 5.31
N TRP A 134 -6.08 -8.92 6.25
CA TRP A 134 -5.37 -8.36 7.39
C TRP A 134 -4.74 -9.44 8.29
N ASP A 135 -5.43 -10.55 8.51
CA ASP A 135 -4.88 -11.68 9.27
C ASP A 135 -3.59 -12.24 8.67
N ARG A 136 -3.50 -12.25 7.33
CA ARG A 136 -2.33 -12.78 6.63
C ARG A 136 -1.10 -11.87 6.77
N TYR A 137 -1.29 -10.56 6.78
CA TYR A 137 -0.18 -9.60 6.72
C TYR A 137 0.10 -8.86 8.03
N PHE A 138 -0.84 -8.85 8.96
CA PHE A 138 -0.76 -8.06 10.20
C PHE A 138 -1.09 -8.90 11.44
N SER A 139 -0.35 -9.96 11.73
CA SER A 139 -0.66 -10.95 12.79
C SER A 139 -1.21 -10.42 14.14
N ASP A 140 -0.79 -9.22 14.58
CA ASP A 140 -1.20 -8.65 15.88
C ASP A 140 -2.37 -7.66 15.80
N TRP A 141 -2.94 -7.41 14.62
CA TRP A 141 -3.95 -6.36 14.42
C TRP A 141 -5.22 -6.57 15.25
N ARG A 142 -5.58 -7.82 15.55
CA ARG A 142 -6.77 -8.17 16.36
C ARG A 142 -6.59 -7.93 17.86
N THR A 143 -5.37 -8.07 18.36
CA THR A 143 -5.02 -7.98 19.79
C THR A 143 -4.48 -6.60 20.17
N GLN A 144 -4.20 -5.73 19.18
CA GLN A 144 -3.82 -4.35 19.42
C GLN A 144 -4.84 -3.65 20.32
N LYS A 145 -4.37 -3.24 21.51
CA LYS A 145 -5.13 -2.36 22.39
C LYS A 145 -5.15 -0.97 21.75
N PRO A 146 -6.28 -0.26 21.81
CA PRO A 146 -6.29 1.15 21.43
C PRO A 146 -5.22 1.88 22.25
N ILE A 147 -4.41 2.70 21.57
CA ILE A 147 -3.45 3.60 22.21
C ILE A 147 -4.30 4.60 23.02
N ASN A 148 -4.50 4.30 24.30
CA ASN A 148 -5.39 5.06 25.17
C ASN A 148 -4.70 6.25 25.84
N GLU A 149 -3.37 6.30 25.84
CA GLU A 149 -2.60 7.35 26.51
C GLU A 149 -1.50 7.85 25.58
N ILE A 150 -1.67 9.06 25.06
CA ILE A 150 -0.57 9.80 24.47
C ILE A 150 0.27 10.30 25.64
N ASN A 151 1.57 9.94 25.65
CA ASN A 151 2.47 10.39 26.70
C ASN A 151 2.48 11.94 26.72
N PRO A 152 2.21 12.58 27.87
CA PRO A 152 2.14 14.04 27.96
C PRO A 152 3.42 14.73 27.49
N LYS A 153 4.60 14.10 27.66
CA LYS A 153 5.86 14.61 27.11
C LYS A 153 5.87 14.70 25.58
N ILE A 154 5.27 13.74 24.89
CA ILE A 154 5.19 13.73 23.43
C ILE A 154 4.26 14.85 22.95
N LEU A 155 3.17 15.10 23.68
CA LEU A 155 2.27 16.22 23.38
C LEU A 155 2.95 17.58 23.58
N GLU A 156 3.66 17.75 24.69
CA GLU A 156 4.45 18.95 24.96
C GLU A 156 5.52 19.17 23.89
N GLU A 157 6.24 18.11 23.49
CA GLU A 157 7.26 18.17 22.46
C GLU A 157 6.65 18.57 21.09
N ILE A 158 5.53 17.95 20.69
CA ILE A 158 4.81 18.32 19.46
C ILE A 158 4.32 19.78 19.52
N GLN A 159 3.76 20.22 20.64
CA GLN A 159 3.31 21.62 20.80
C GLN A 159 4.47 22.60 20.74
N SER A 160 5.61 22.28 21.35
CA SER A 160 6.82 23.10 21.28
C SER A 160 7.34 23.23 19.85
N MET A 161 7.23 22.16 19.05
CA MET A 161 7.64 22.15 17.64
C MET A 161 6.68 22.95 16.76
N ILE A 162 5.37 22.87 16.99
CA ILE A 162 4.36 23.62 16.23
C ILE A 162 4.49 25.13 16.49
N ASN A 163 4.75 25.50 17.75
CA ASN A 163 4.81 26.89 18.20
C ASN A 163 6.21 27.51 18.08
N ALA A 164 7.22 26.75 17.64
CA ALA A 164 8.57 27.27 17.45
C ALA A 164 8.60 28.29 16.31
N GLU A 165 9.30 29.41 16.53
CA GLU A 165 9.49 30.42 15.47
C GLU A 165 10.27 29.81 14.30
N PRO A 166 9.84 30.03 13.04
CA PRO A 166 10.59 29.59 11.87
C PRO A 166 11.98 30.23 11.89
N ILE A 167 13.02 29.39 11.87
CA ILE A 167 14.40 29.88 11.76
C ILE A 167 14.52 30.63 10.41
N PRO A 168 15.01 31.89 10.40
CA PRO A 168 15.25 32.63 9.16
C PRO A 168 16.15 31.81 8.23
N ARG A 169 15.81 31.74 6.94
CA ARG A 169 16.53 30.91 5.93
C ARG A 169 18.05 31.09 5.92
N GLU A 170 18.51 32.27 6.33
CA GLU A 170 19.93 32.67 6.41
C GLU A 170 20.70 31.96 7.53
N LYS A 171 20.02 31.37 8.52
CA LYS A 171 20.60 30.61 9.65
C LYS A 171 20.35 29.11 9.57
N VAL A 172 19.74 28.64 8.47
CA VAL A 172 19.40 27.23 8.31
C VAL A 172 20.59 26.49 7.69
N ASP A 173 21.31 25.74 8.51
CA ASP A 173 22.27 24.72 8.05
C ASP A 173 21.51 23.42 7.73
N PHE A 174 20.81 23.39 6.59
CA PHE A 174 20.00 22.23 6.19
C PHE A 174 20.86 21.24 5.41
N ASP A 175 21.24 20.13 6.03
CA ASP A 175 21.79 18.96 5.34
C ASP A 175 20.66 17.99 4.92
N PRO A 176 20.37 17.82 3.61
CA PRO A 176 19.36 16.88 3.13
C PRO A 176 19.67 15.40 3.46
N GLN A 177 20.93 15.07 3.75
CA GLN A 177 21.36 13.71 4.09
C GLN A 177 21.27 13.42 5.59
N ASN A 178 21.16 14.45 6.44
CA ASN A 178 21.00 14.32 7.88
C ASN A 178 20.07 15.41 8.44
N PRO A 179 18.75 15.34 8.15
CA PRO A 179 17.80 16.31 8.67
C PRO A 179 17.57 16.09 10.18
N ASP A 180 17.76 17.14 10.99
CA ASP A 180 17.48 17.09 12.43
C ASP A 180 16.00 16.79 12.72
N THR A 181 15.06 17.34 11.95
CA THR A 181 13.61 17.08 12.07
C THR A 181 12.89 17.41 10.76
N LEU A 182 11.89 16.59 10.38
CA LEU A 182 11.06 16.80 9.19
C LEU A 182 9.57 16.78 9.56
N THR A 183 8.89 17.93 9.44
CA THR A 183 7.46 18.08 9.73
C THR A 183 6.65 18.06 8.43
N ILE A 184 5.73 17.10 8.28
CA ILE A 184 4.86 16.99 7.10
C ILE A 184 3.46 17.47 7.47
N HIS A 185 3.07 18.63 6.96
CA HIS A 185 1.69 19.12 7.06
C HIS A 185 0.81 18.40 6.05
N ARG A 186 -0.09 17.51 6.52
CA ARG A 186 -1.13 16.90 5.68
C ARG A 186 -2.46 17.58 5.93
N LEU A 187 -3.04 18.16 4.87
CA LEU A 187 -4.41 18.68 4.89
C LEU A 187 -5.41 17.50 4.89
N VAL A 188 -5.99 17.21 6.06
CA VAL A 188 -7.09 16.25 6.20
C VAL A 188 -8.41 16.98 5.96
N ARG A 189 -9.24 16.49 5.05
CA ARG A 189 -10.56 17.09 4.80
C ARG A 189 -11.53 16.65 5.90
N LYS A 190 -12.32 17.57 6.45
CA LYS A 190 -13.30 17.26 7.51
C LYS A 190 -14.28 16.14 7.12
N LYS A 191 -14.68 16.08 5.84
CA LYS A 191 -15.60 15.07 5.30
C LYS A 191 -15.08 14.50 3.98
N ARG A 192 -15.24 13.18 3.78
CA ARG A 192 -14.97 12.49 2.50
C ARG A 192 -16.12 11.54 2.17
N GLY A 193 -16.84 11.83 1.09
CA GLY A 193 -18.06 11.09 0.75
C GLY A 193 -19.13 11.27 1.82
N LYS A 194 -19.75 10.17 2.28
CA LYS A 194 -20.74 10.19 3.36
C LYS A 194 -20.15 10.33 4.77
N TRP A 195 -18.84 10.15 4.92
CA TRP A 195 -18.19 10.00 6.22
C TRP A 195 -17.41 11.23 6.69
N TYR A 196 -17.48 11.51 8.00
CA TYR A 196 -16.60 12.47 8.66
C TYR A 196 -15.22 11.83 8.90
N GLN A 197 -14.13 12.48 8.48
CA GLN A 197 -12.77 11.97 8.75
C GLN A 197 -12.32 12.32 10.18
N LEU A 198 -12.71 13.52 10.63
CA LEU A 198 -12.48 14.05 11.97
C LEU A 198 -13.83 14.22 12.68
N PRO A 199 -13.85 14.33 14.02
CA PRO A 199 -15.08 14.61 14.75
C PRO A 199 -15.82 15.81 14.15
N LYS A 200 -17.15 15.76 14.14
CA LYS A 200 -18.00 16.81 13.58
C LYS A 200 -17.75 18.18 14.24
N ASP A 201 -17.45 18.17 15.53
CA ASP A 201 -17.16 19.38 16.32
C ASP A 201 -15.71 19.86 16.20
N PHE A 202 -14.87 19.16 15.44
CA PHE A 202 -13.50 19.57 15.20
C PHE A 202 -13.47 20.85 14.34
N ASN A 203 -13.01 21.95 14.94
CA ASN A 203 -12.72 23.20 14.25
C ASN A 203 -11.20 23.37 14.12
N PRO A 204 -10.62 23.31 12.91
CA PRO A 204 -9.18 23.50 12.72
C PRO A 204 -8.72 24.91 13.12
N GLU A 205 -9.61 25.90 13.22
CA GLU A 205 -9.26 27.29 13.56
C GLU A 205 -9.25 27.59 15.07
N ASN A 206 -9.66 26.65 15.94
CA ASN A 206 -9.61 26.85 17.39
C ASN A 206 -8.27 26.46 18.04
N ASN A 207 -7.32 25.95 17.25
CA ASN A 207 -5.97 25.55 17.71
C ASN A 207 -4.85 26.28 16.92
N SER A 208 -5.16 27.45 16.35
CA SER A 208 -4.18 28.34 15.70
C SER A 208 -3.71 29.41 16.67
#